data_AF-M3W1K0-F1
#
_entry.id   AF-M3W1K0-F1
#
_cell.length_a   1.000
_cell.length_b   1.000
_cell.length_c   1.000
_cell.angle_alpha   90.00
_cell.angle_beta   90.00
_cell.angle_gamma   90.00
#
_symmetry.space_group_name_H-M   'P 1'
#
loop_
_entity.id
_entity.type
_entity.pdbx_description
1 polymer ?
#
loop_
_entity_poly.entity_id
_entity_poly.type
_entity_poly.pdbx_seq_one_letter_code
_entity_poly.pdbx_strand_id
1 'polypeptide(L)'
;MGHLGVLLFLLGSLGALADICEIPQVDSKLVERLGQRLLPWMDWLSLEHLNPSIYVGLRLSSLQAGAREAFYLHILKLSYQHSLLGLTFNDDNSDYQDKPSMGQLALYLLALRANCELVEGRKGDRLVSQLKRFLEDEKKAIGHNNKGQPHTSYYQYGLGILALCVHQKRLHDSVVGKLLYAVEHEQHLHQGHLSVDTVAMAGLAFTCLEHSNLNPNRKHQITRAIENIREKILKAQTPEGYFGNVYSTPLALQLLMKSSMPGVELGTACLKARAALLASVQDGAFQNALMISQLLPVLNGKSYVDLISPDCEAPRVMLEPVVETPSPPQEVIRVVLKVPSVSPPYINSISVPAGSSLEDVLKKAQKLRGFMYGTQNTLSGPFLTSVMGKEAGEREFWQLLRAPDTPLLQGIAEYTPKDGETIELRLATW
;
A
#
# COMPACT_ATOMS: atom_id res chain seq x y z
N MET A 1 -63.96 -0.63 -24.87
CA MET A 1 -63.50 0.54 -24.11
C MET A 1 -63.72 0.23 -22.63
N GLY A 2 -62.75 0.05 -21.74
CA GLY A 2 -61.30 0.01 -21.86
C GLY A 2 -60.75 -0.85 -20.71
N HIS A 3 -60.13 -1.99 -21.05
CA HIS A 3 -59.24 -2.74 -20.16
C HIS A 3 -57.83 -2.14 -20.24
N LEU A 4 -57.69 -0.90 -19.77
CA LEU A 4 -56.42 -0.17 -19.82
C LEU A 4 -56.07 0.48 -18.46
N GLY A 5 -56.60 -0.06 -17.36
CA GLY A 5 -56.43 0.51 -16.02
C GLY A 5 -55.54 -0.28 -15.05
N VAL A 6 -55.06 -1.48 -15.43
CA VAL A 6 -54.40 -2.39 -14.48
C VAL A 6 -52.93 -2.69 -14.83
N LEU A 7 -52.42 -2.23 -15.99
CA LEU A 7 -51.04 -2.50 -16.40
C LEU A 7 -50.00 -1.42 -16.00
N LEU A 8 -50.41 -0.39 -15.27
CA LEU A 8 -49.53 0.72 -14.85
C LEU A 8 -49.05 0.65 -13.40
N PHE A 9 -49.45 -0.38 -12.64
CA PHE A 9 -49.00 -0.58 -11.26
C PHE A 9 -47.91 -1.65 -11.08
N LEU A 10 -47.45 -2.29 -12.16
CA LEU A 10 -46.38 -3.30 -12.13
C LEU A 10 -45.03 -2.84 -12.70
N LEU A 11 -44.88 -1.54 -13.01
CA LEU A 11 -43.61 -0.93 -13.44
C LEU A 11 -42.97 -0.02 -12.37
N GLY A 12 -43.58 0.07 -11.18
CA GLY A 12 -43.11 0.88 -10.06
C GLY A 12 -42.06 0.22 -9.15
N SER A 13 -41.51 -0.92 -9.56
CA SER A 13 -40.40 -1.58 -8.85
C SER A 13 -39.27 -1.89 -9.83
N LEU A 14 -38.85 -0.90 -10.63
CA LEU A 14 -37.44 -0.88 -11.04
C LEU A 14 -36.65 -0.77 -9.73
N GLY A 15 -36.08 -1.90 -9.32
CA GLY A 15 -35.22 -1.97 -8.15
C GLY A 15 -34.22 -0.83 -8.19
N ALA A 16 -33.97 -0.22 -7.04
CA ALA A 16 -32.80 0.62 -6.87
C ALA A 16 -31.61 -0.18 -7.41
N LEU A 17 -31.08 0.22 -8.57
CA LEU A 17 -29.89 -0.37 -9.15
C LEU A 17 -28.85 -0.31 -8.03
N ALA A 18 -28.37 -1.46 -7.57
CA ALA A 18 -27.22 -1.49 -6.68
C ALA A 18 -26.12 -0.73 -7.43
N ASP A 19 -25.71 0.41 -6.88
CA ASP A 19 -24.74 1.27 -7.54
C ASP A 19 -23.36 0.63 -7.33
N ILE A 20 -22.69 0.30 -8.43
CA ILE A 20 -21.42 -0.43 -8.42
C ILE A 20 -20.31 0.60 -8.57
N CYS A 21 -19.27 0.47 -7.74
CA CYS A 21 -18.02 1.20 -7.94
C CYS A 21 -17.31 0.64 -9.19
N GLU A 22 -17.68 1.13 -10.36
CA GLU A 22 -16.98 0.82 -11.61
C GLU A 22 -15.98 1.92 -11.94
N ILE A 23 -14.80 1.52 -12.38
CA ILE A 23 -13.79 2.41 -12.95
C ILE A 23 -13.82 2.20 -14.47
N PRO A 24 -14.51 3.07 -15.24
CA PRO A 24 -14.51 2.96 -16.69
C PRO A 24 -13.09 2.99 -17.25
N GLN A 25 -12.91 2.38 -18.43
CA GLN A 25 -11.61 2.30 -19.09
C GLN A 25 -10.88 3.64 -19.12
N VAL A 26 -9.61 3.60 -18.77
CA VAL A 26 -8.69 4.73 -18.73
C VAL A 26 -7.85 4.74 -20.00
N ASP A 27 -7.41 5.92 -20.45
CA ASP A 27 -6.52 6.06 -21.60
C ASP A 27 -5.34 5.07 -21.52
N SER A 28 -5.25 4.18 -22.50
CA SER A 28 -4.25 3.11 -22.53
C SER A 28 -2.82 3.65 -22.50
N LYS A 29 -2.56 4.83 -23.10
CA LYS A 29 -1.23 5.47 -23.08
C LYS A 29 -0.85 5.99 -21.70
N LEU A 30 -1.83 6.33 -20.87
CA LEU A 30 -1.59 6.74 -19.48
C LEU A 30 -1.21 5.53 -18.63
N VAL A 31 -1.94 4.43 -18.79
CA VAL A 31 -1.69 3.16 -18.10
C VAL A 31 -0.32 2.60 -18.50
N GLU A 32 0.00 2.61 -19.80
CA GLU A 32 1.31 2.19 -20.32
C GLU A 32 2.46 2.99 -19.72
N ARG A 33 2.34 4.33 -19.64
CA ARG A 33 3.35 5.19 -19.00
C ARG A 33 3.59 4.86 -17.53
N LEU A 34 2.54 4.49 -16.79
CA LEU A 34 2.69 4.01 -15.42
C LEU A 34 3.45 2.68 -15.37
N GLY A 35 3.09 1.71 -16.21
CA GLY A 35 3.78 0.42 -16.27
C GLY A 35 5.24 0.53 -16.71
N GLN A 36 5.56 1.46 -17.61
CA GLN A 36 6.92 1.74 -18.05
C GLN A 36 7.84 2.16 -16.91
N ARG A 37 7.32 2.85 -15.88
CA ARG A 37 8.08 3.21 -14.67
C ARG A 37 8.42 2.00 -13.79
N LEU A 38 7.68 0.90 -13.91
CA LEU A 38 7.97 -0.35 -13.20
C LEU A 38 8.98 -1.22 -13.95
N LEU A 39 9.16 -1.02 -15.25
CA LEU A 39 10.00 -1.91 -16.07
C LEU A 39 11.47 -1.98 -15.61
N PRO A 40 12.14 -0.87 -15.21
CA PRO A 40 13.50 -0.93 -14.68
C PRO A 40 13.63 -1.76 -13.39
N TRP A 41 12.57 -1.78 -12.56
CA TRP A 41 12.56 -2.53 -11.30
C TRP A 41 12.58 -4.04 -11.52
N MET A 42 12.17 -4.52 -12.70
CA MET A 42 12.24 -5.94 -13.06
C MET A 42 13.67 -6.44 -13.24
N ASP A 43 14.63 -5.53 -13.41
CA ASP A 43 16.05 -5.84 -13.59
C ASP A 43 16.84 -5.66 -12.27
N TRP A 44 16.23 -5.06 -11.23
CA TRP A 44 16.84 -4.87 -9.91
C TRP A 44 16.57 -6.07 -9.00
N LEU A 45 17.50 -7.03 -9.02
CA LEU A 45 17.31 -8.36 -8.45
C LEU A 45 18.01 -8.58 -7.10
N SER A 46 18.65 -7.55 -6.52
CA SER A 46 19.19 -7.65 -5.16
C SER A 46 18.06 -7.67 -4.14
N LEU A 47 18.26 -8.38 -3.03
CA LEU A 47 17.23 -8.64 -2.02
C LEU A 47 16.57 -7.36 -1.48
N GLU A 48 17.35 -6.29 -1.33
CA GLU A 48 16.88 -4.96 -0.87
C GLU A 48 15.94 -4.25 -1.87
N HIS A 49 16.03 -4.56 -3.16
CA HIS A 49 15.21 -3.96 -4.23
C HIS A 49 14.06 -4.88 -4.68
N LEU A 50 14.10 -6.17 -4.31
CA LEU A 50 13.04 -7.12 -4.64
C LEU A 50 11.72 -6.72 -3.97
N ASN A 51 10.71 -6.46 -4.80
CA ASN A 51 9.42 -5.95 -4.39
C ASN A 51 8.28 -6.84 -4.90
N PRO A 52 7.73 -7.72 -4.04
CA PRO A 52 6.60 -8.57 -4.43
C PRO A 52 5.35 -7.78 -4.84
N SER A 53 5.18 -6.55 -4.35
CA SER A 53 4.03 -5.72 -4.72
C SER A 53 4.10 -5.29 -6.18
N ILE A 54 5.28 -4.98 -6.72
CA ILE A 54 5.47 -4.65 -8.15
C ILE A 54 5.00 -5.83 -9.01
N TYR A 55 5.40 -7.05 -8.66
CA TYR A 55 4.97 -8.26 -9.35
C TYR A 55 3.45 -8.43 -9.31
N VAL A 56 2.83 -8.30 -8.12
CA VAL A 56 1.36 -8.38 -7.97
C VAL A 56 0.66 -7.30 -8.79
N GLY A 57 1.16 -6.06 -8.75
CA GLY A 57 0.60 -4.94 -9.49
C GLY A 57 0.59 -5.18 -11.00
N LEU A 58 1.71 -5.65 -11.56
CA LEU A 58 1.80 -5.99 -12.99
C LEU A 58 0.87 -7.15 -13.36
N ARG A 59 0.82 -8.21 -12.56
CA ARG A 59 -0.03 -9.39 -12.82
C ARG A 59 -1.52 -9.11 -12.76
N LEU A 60 -1.94 -8.16 -11.93
CA LEU A 60 -3.33 -7.71 -11.84
C LEU A 60 -3.66 -6.57 -12.82
N SER A 61 -2.66 -6.01 -13.52
CA SER A 61 -2.84 -4.95 -14.51
C SER A 61 -3.22 -5.49 -15.89
N SER A 62 -3.52 -4.58 -16.81
CA SER A 62 -3.69 -4.87 -18.24
C SER A 62 -2.35 -4.98 -19.01
N LEU A 63 -1.21 -4.89 -18.31
CA LEU A 63 0.14 -4.80 -18.86
C LEU A 63 1.00 -6.00 -18.46
N GLN A 64 2.02 -6.34 -19.27
CA GLN A 64 2.99 -7.38 -18.95
C GLN A 64 4.43 -6.97 -19.30
N ALA A 65 5.40 -7.46 -18.53
CA ALA A 65 6.84 -7.32 -18.78
C ALA A 65 7.48 -8.58 -19.43
N GLY A 66 6.65 -9.45 -20.02
CA GLY A 66 7.08 -10.66 -20.73
C GLY A 66 7.89 -11.64 -19.87
N ALA A 67 8.97 -12.19 -20.43
CA ALA A 67 9.80 -13.20 -19.77
C ALA A 67 10.45 -12.70 -18.45
N ARG A 68 10.57 -11.38 -18.28
CA ARG A 68 11.13 -10.79 -17.05
C ARG A 68 10.27 -11.09 -15.83
N GLU A 69 8.95 -11.21 -15.99
CA GLU A 69 8.05 -11.54 -14.87
C GLU A 69 8.35 -12.91 -14.28
N ALA A 70 8.51 -13.94 -15.13
CA ALA A 70 8.82 -15.29 -14.67
C ALA A 70 10.17 -15.36 -13.97
N PHE A 71 11.18 -14.66 -14.51
CA PHE A 71 12.50 -14.57 -13.89
C PHE A 71 12.45 -13.82 -12.55
N TYR A 72 11.74 -12.69 -12.48
CA TYR A 72 11.57 -11.91 -11.25
C TYR A 72 10.91 -12.74 -10.15
N LEU A 73 9.83 -13.47 -10.48
CA LEU A 73 9.19 -14.37 -9.51
C LEU A 73 10.12 -15.51 -9.07
N HIS A 74 10.92 -16.06 -9.97
CA HIS A 74 11.90 -17.08 -9.62
C HIS A 74 12.90 -16.56 -8.59
N ILE A 75 13.42 -15.35 -8.78
CA ILE A 75 14.31 -14.69 -7.82
C ILE A 75 13.58 -14.38 -6.51
N LEU A 76 12.33 -13.90 -6.54
CA LEU A 76 11.52 -13.73 -5.32
C LEU A 76 11.42 -15.03 -4.53
N LYS A 77 11.10 -16.16 -5.18
CA LYS A 77 11.01 -17.47 -4.52
C LYS A 77 12.35 -17.89 -3.91
N LEU A 78 13.45 -17.75 -4.66
CA LEU A 78 14.77 -18.12 -4.18
C LEU A 78 15.16 -17.30 -2.95
N SER A 79 15.08 -15.97 -3.07
CA SER A 79 15.48 -15.02 -2.04
C SER A 79 14.65 -15.13 -0.77
N TYR A 80 13.32 -15.12 -0.88
CA TYR A 80 12.44 -15.20 0.30
C TYR A 80 12.53 -16.56 1.00
N GLN A 81 12.57 -17.67 0.25
CA GLN A 81 12.72 -18.99 0.87
C GLN A 81 14.09 -19.17 1.50
N HIS A 82 15.17 -18.70 0.87
CA HIS A 82 16.52 -18.79 1.42
C HIS A 82 16.65 -17.97 2.72
N SER A 83 16.27 -16.69 2.69
CA SER A 83 16.45 -15.78 3.83
C SER A 83 15.56 -16.13 5.03
N LEU A 84 14.35 -16.67 4.79
CA LEU A 84 13.39 -16.98 5.87
C LEU A 84 13.46 -18.43 6.37
N LEU A 85 13.92 -19.38 5.55
CA LEU A 85 13.95 -20.81 5.90
C LEU A 85 15.35 -21.38 6.08
N GLY A 86 16.40 -20.63 5.70
CA GLY A 86 17.79 -20.99 5.85
C GLY A 86 18.11 -21.49 7.25
N LEU A 87 18.95 -22.52 7.34
CA LEU A 87 19.40 -23.07 8.61
C LEU A 87 20.27 -22.01 9.30
N THR A 88 19.80 -21.49 10.43
CA THR A 88 20.65 -20.79 11.39
C THR A 88 21.62 -21.82 11.98
N PHE A 89 22.76 -22.02 11.33
CA PHE A 89 23.96 -22.30 12.10
C PHE A 89 24.32 -20.98 12.77
N ASN A 90 24.35 -20.99 14.10
CA ASN A 90 24.69 -19.85 14.93
C ASN A 90 25.99 -19.22 14.41
N ASP A 91 25.85 -18.10 13.73
CA ASP A 91 26.91 -17.12 13.63
C ASP A 91 26.27 -15.82 14.10
N ASP A 92 26.39 -15.58 15.40
CA ASP A 92 25.78 -14.49 16.19
C ASP A 92 26.34 -13.10 15.80
N ASN A 93 26.77 -12.91 14.55
CA ASN A 93 27.51 -11.74 14.10
C ASN A 93 27.18 -11.27 12.66
N SER A 94 26.14 -11.82 12.02
CA SER A 94 25.61 -11.23 10.78
C SER A 94 24.34 -10.43 11.10
N ASP A 95 24.40 -9.16 10.73
CA ASP A 95 23.43 -8.11 11.02
C ASP A 95 21.99 -8.56 10.76
N TYR A 96 21.07 -8.22 11.66
CA TYR A 96 19.64 -8.53 11.56
C TYR A 96 18.94 -7.82 10.36
N GLN A 97 19.70 -7.08 9.54
CA GLN A 97 19.20 -6.13 8.54
C GLN A 97 18.76 -6.73 7.19
N ASP A 98 19.14 -7.97 6.85
CA ASP A 98 18.91 -8.51 5.50
C ASP A 98 17.71 -9.47 5.35
N LYS A 99 16.91 -9.70 6.39
CA LYS A 99 15.75 -10.61 6.29
C LYS A 99 14.48 -9.86 5.91
N PRO A 100 13.67 -10.36 4.95
CA PRO A 100 12.35 -9.81 4.68
C PRO A 100 11.48 -9.82 5.94
N SER A 101 10.80 -8.70 6.19
CA SER A 101 9.80 -8.58 7.24
C SER A 101 8.61 -9.52 6.99
N MET A 102 7.80 -9.75 8.03
CA MET A 102 6.59 -10.57 7.89
C MET A 102 5.51 -9.90 7.01
N GLY A 103 5.46 -8.56 6.96
CA GLY A 103 4.66 -7.83 5.98
C GLY A 103 5.13 -8.06 4.53
N GLN A 104 6.44 -8.08 4.30
CA GLN A 104 7.01 -8.45 2.99
C GLN A 104 6.71 -9.92 2.63
N LEU A 105 6.80 -10.84 3.61
CA LEU A 105 6.38 -12.24 3.40
C LEU A 105 4.90 -12.34 2.99
N ALA A 106 4.01 -11.55 3.61
CA ALA A 106 2.60 -11.51 3.23
C ALA A 106 2.41 -11.07 1.77
N LEU A 107 3.13 -10.04 1.31
CA LEU A 107 3.13 -9.61 -0.09
C LEU A 107 3.74 -10.66 -1.03
N TYR A 108 4.78 -11.37 -0.60
CA TYR A 108 5.33 -12.50 -1.36
C TYR A 108 4.28 -13.63 -1.54
N LEU A 109 3.46 -13.91 -0.53
CA LEU A 109 2.34 -14.83 -0.66
C LEU A 109 1.31 -14.32 -1.69
N LEU A 110 1.01 -13.01 -1.72
CA LEU A 110 0.18 -12.44 -2.78
C LEU A 110 0.81 -12.62 -4.17
N ALA A 111 2.13 -12.48 -4.29
CA ALA A 111 2.85 -12.70 -5.55
C ALA A 111 2.75 -14.15 -6.04
N LEU A 112 2.77 -15.14 -5.14
CA LEU A 112 2.50 -16.53 -5.50
C LEU A 112 1.08 -16.70 -6.07
N ARG A 113 0.06 -16.13 -5.42
CA ARG A 113 -1.31 -16.15 -5.95
C ARG A 113 -1.41 -15.45 -7.29
N ALA A 114 -0.69 -14.35 -7.49
CA ALA A 114 -0.69 -13.63 -8.76
C ALA A 114 -0.15 -14.48 -9.93
N ASN A 115 0.60 -15.56 -9.63
CA ASN A 115 0.98 -16.60 -10.59
C ASN A 115 0.13 -17.87 -10.53
N CYS A 116 -1.07 -17.79 -9.97
CA CYS A 116 -1.99 -18.92 -9.77
C CYS A 116 -1.43 -20.06 -8.90
N GLU A 117 -0.38 -19.80 -8.11
CA GLU A 117 0.23 -20.80 -7.23
C GLU A 117 -0.34 -20.73 -5.82
N LEU A 118 -0.52 -21.88 -5.19
CA LEU A 118 -0.75 -21.99 -3.75
C LEU A 118 0.58 -22.19 -3.02
N VAL A 119 0.65 -21.71 -1.77
CA VAL A 119 1.78 -21.98 -0.89
C VAL A 119 1.66 -23.40 -0.34
N GLU A 120 2.50 -24.28 -0.86
CA GLU A 120 2.44 -25.73 -0.62
C GLU A 120 3.83 -26.34 -0.40
N GLY A 121 3.84 -27.60 0.04
CA GLY A 121 5.04 -28.35 0.38
C GLY A 121 5.73 -27.88 1.67
N ARG A 122 6.76 -28.62 2.10
CA ARG A 122 7.43 -28.40 3.41
C ARG A 122 7.94 -26.97 3.60
N LYS A 123 8.48 -26.35 2.55
CA LYS A 123 8.94 -24.96 2.59
C LYS A 123 7.76 -23.99 2.74
N GLY A 124 6.70 -24.19 1.97
CA GLY A 124 5.48 -23.40 2.06
C GLY A 124 4.83 -23.48 3.43
N ASP A 125 4.71 -24.68 4.00
CA ASP A 125 4.13 -24.90 5.33
C ASP A 125 4.90 -24.15 6.43
N ARG A 126 6.23 -24.09 6.32
CA ARG A 126 7.07 -23.31 7.24
C ARG A 126 6.83 -21.80 7.10
N LEU A 127 6.71 -21.27 5.88
CA LEU A 127 6.40 -19.86 5.65
C LEU A 127 5.01 -19.48 6.19
N VAL A 128 4.00 -20.33 5.95
CA VAL A 128 2.66 -20.17 6.53
C VAL A 128 2.72 -20.17 8.06
N SER A 129 3.51 -21.08 8.64
CA SER A 129 3.68 -21.15 10.09
C SER A 129 4.35 -19.92 10.68
N GLN A 130 5.35 -19.35 9.99
CA GLN A 130 5.99 -18.09 10.38
C GLN A 130 5.00 -16.92 10.35
N LEU A 131 4.21 -16.78 9.27
CA LEU A 131 3.23 -15.71 9.16
C LEU A 131 2.08 -15.84 10.17
N LYS A 132 1.64 -17.07 10.47
CA LYS A 132 0.68 -17.33 11.56
C LYS A 132 1.26 -16.97 12.92
N ARG A 133 2.53 -17.32 13.17
CA ARG A 133 3.21 -16.97 14.43
C ARG A 133 3.34 -15.47 14.60
N PHE A 134 3.69 -14.74 13.54
CA PHE A 134 3.68 -13.29 13.51
C PHE A 134 2.33 -12.71 13.97
N LEU A 135 1.21 -13.16 13.38
CA LEU A 135 -0.12 -12.68 13.78
C LEU A 135 -0.49 -13.05 15.22
N GLU A 136 -0.01 -14.20 15.72
CA GLU A 136 -0.18 -14.59 17.12
C GLU A 136 0.63 -13.72 18.08
N ASP A 137 1.85 -13.34 17.72
CA ASP A 137 2.71 -12.46 18.52
C ASP A 137 2.18 -11.01 18.50
N GLU A 138 1.74 -10.51 17.35
CA GLU A 138 1.03 -9.23 17.25
C GLU A 138 -0.27 -9.23 18.09
N LYS A 139 -1.03 -10.34 18.09
CA LYS A 139 -2.19 -10.48 18.97
C LYS A 139 -1.81 -10.38 20.46
N LYS A 140 -0.67 -10.95 20.86
CA LYS A 140 -0.18 -10.86 22.24
C LYS A 140 0.23 -9.43 22.59
N ALA A 141 0.88 -8.72 21.67
CA ALA A 141 1.25 -7.31 21.83
C ALA A 141 0.04 -6.39 22.02
N ILE A 142 -1.06 -6.64 21.30
CA ILE A 142 -2.34 -5.94 21.49
C ILE A 142 -2.96 -6.24 22.87
N GLY A 143 -2.69 -7.42 23.43
CA GLY A 143 -3.16 -7.83 24.75
C GLY A 143 -4.64 -8.21 24.79
N HIS A 144 -5.08 -8.85 25.89
CA HIS A 144 -6.46 -9.34 26.04
C HIS A 144 -7.48 -8.20 26.13
N ASN A 145 -7.10 -7.07 26.73
CA ASN A 145 -7.94 -5.88 26.95
C ASN A 145 -7.92 -4.89 25.78
N ASN A 146 -7.22 -5.20 24.67
CA ASN A 146 -7.06 -4.33 23.51
C ASN A 146 -6.50 -2.93 23.83
N LYS A 147 -5.71 -2.80 24.91
CA LYS A 147 -5.02 -1.56 25.27
C LYS A 147 -3.60 -1.49 24.72
N GLY A 148 -3.05 -2.62 24.28
CA GLY A 148 -1.77 -2.65 23.58
C GLY A 148 -1.92 -2.32 22.10
N GLN A 149 -0.81 -2.32 21.39
CA GLN A 149 -0.75 -2.06 19.95
C GLN A 149 0.13 -3.10 19.26
N PRO A 150 -0.09 -3.38 17.97
CA PRO A 150 0.79 -4.28 17.21
C PRO A 150 2.19 -3.68 17.09
N HIS A 151 3.25 -4.45 17.29
CA HIS A 151 4.65 -4.01 17.13
C HIS A 151 4.90 -3.38 15.75
N THR A 152 4.23 -3.88 14.71
CA THR A 152 4.18 -3.27 13.39
C THR A 152 3.01 -2.26 13.28
N SER A 153 1.94 -2.64 12.58
CA SER A 153 0.74 -1.83 12.38
C SER A 153 -0.47 -2.71 12.07
N TYR A 154 -1.68 -2.18 12.27
CA TYR A 154 -2.90 -2.86 11.85
C TYR A 154 -2.97 -3.07 10.32
N TYR A 155 -2.25 -2.28 9.54
CA TYR A 155 -2.10 -2.50 8.10
C TYR A 155 -1.38 -3.83 7.81
N GLN A 156 -0.23 -4.07 8.43
CA GLN A 156 0.50 -5.35 8.26
C GLN A 156 -0.28 -6.52 8.87
N TYR A 157 -1.01 -6.30 9.97
CA TYR A 157 -1.89 -7.29 10.55
C TYR A 157 -3.00 -7.72 9.58
N GLY A 158 -3.70 -6.76 8.96
CA GLY A 158 -4.71 -7.00 7.93
C GLY A 158 -4.13 -7.68 6.69
N LEU A 159 -2.96 -7.23 6.23
CA LEU A 159 -2.26 -7.80 5.08
C LEU A 159 -1.85 -9.27 5.32
N GLY A 160 -1.39 -9.61 6.52
CA GLY A 160 -1.06 -10.98 6.89
C GLY A 160 -2.30 -11.89 6.90
N ILE A 161 -3.45 -11.40 7.38
CA ILE A 161 -4.72 -12.11 7.32
C ILE A 161 -5.15 -12.32 5.86
N LEU A 162 -5.12 -11.28 5.04
CA LEU A 162 -5.45 -11.34 3.62
C LEU A 162 -4.58 -12.37 2.89
N ALA A 163 -3.25 -12.30 3.09
CA ALA A 163 -2.30 -13.21 2.45
C ALA A 163 -2.55 -14.68 2.80
N LEU A 164 -2.85 -14.99 4.07
CA LEU A 164 -3.22 -16.35 4.46
C LEU A 164 -4.58 -16.78 3.90
N CYS A 165 -5.54 -15.87 3.85
CA CYS A 165 -6.88 -16.13 3.35
C CYS A 165 -6.89 -16.50 1.86
N VAL A 166 -6.18 -15.75 0.99
CA VAL A 166 -6.13 -16.05 -0.45
C VAL A 166 -5.43 -17.38 -0.76
N HIS A 167 -4.68 -17.93 0.20
CA HIS A 167 -4.07 -19.26 0.18
C HIS A 167 -4.90 -20.34 0.91
N GLN A 168 -6.15 -20.04 1.26
CA GLN A 168 -7.07 -20.94 1.98
C GLN A 168 -6.52 -21.44 3.32
N LYS A 169 -5.68 -20.62 3.99
CA LYS A 169 -5.10 -20.96 5.29
C LYS A 169 -5.92 -20.31 6.41
N ARG A 170 -6.72 -21.12 7.11
CA ARG A 170 -7.55 -20.66 8.23
C ARG A 170 -6.72 -20.12 9.39
N LEU A 171 -7.25 -19.06 10.00
CA LEU A 171 -6.74 -18.44 11.23
C LEU A 171 -7.70 -18.66 12.40
N HIS A 172 -7.17 -18.62 13.62
CA HIS A 172 -7.98 -18.72 14.82
C HIS A 172 -8.88 -17.48 14.99
N ASP A 173 -10.10 -17.67 15.48
CA ASP A 173 -11.08 -16.58 15.63
C ASP A 173 -10.55 -15.44 16.51
N SER A 174 -9.69 -15.71 17.49
CA SER A 174 -9.11 -14.65 18.33
C SER A 174 -8.18 -13.69 17.58
N VAL A 175 -7.51 -14.13 16.50
CA VAL A 175 -6.67 -13.29 15.64
C VAL A 175 -7.55 -12.32 14.86
N VAL A 176 -8.56 -12.85 14.15
CA VAL A 176 -9.53 -12.03 13.40
C VAL A 176 -10.26 -11.06 14.34
N GLY A 177 -10.55 -11.49 15.56
CA GLY A 177 -11.18 -10.66 16.59
C GLY A 177 -10.41 -9.38 16.95
N LYS A 178 -9.07 -9.36 16.85
CA LYS A 178 -8.28 -8.15 17.11
C LYS A 178 -8.45 -7.10 16.03
N LEU A 179 -8.49 -7.52 14.77
CA LEU A 179 -8.72 -6.60 13.66
C LEU A 179 -10.16 -6.07 13.67
N LEU A 180 -11.14 -6.93 13.99
CA LEU A 180 -12.54 -6.51 14.15
C LEU A 180 -12.66 -5.43 15.23
N TYR A 181 -12.06 -5.66 16.40
CA TYR A 181 -12.08 -4.68 17.48
C TYR A 181 -11.47 -3.35 17.06
N ALA A 182 -10.30 -3.36 16.40
CA ALA A 182 -9.61 -2.14 15.98
C ALA A 182 -10.45 -1.29 15.00
N VAL A 183 -11.17 -1.95 14.09
CA VAL A 183 -12.06 -1.27 13.14
C VAL A 183 -13.33 -0.75 13.81
N GLU A 184 -13.91 -1.49 14.74
CA GLU A 184 -15.15 -1.09 15.45
C GLU A 184 -14.90 0.01 16.49
N HIS A 185 -13.74 -0.01 17.15
CA HIS A 185 -13.44 0.82 18.33
C HIS A 185 -12.18 1.68 18.13
N GLU A 186 -12.01 2.28 16.96
CA GLU A 186 -10.79 3.05 16.61
C GLU A 186 -10.50 4.21 17.58
N GLN A 187 -11.54 4.80 18.17
CA GLN A 187 -11.44 5.87 19.16
C GLN A 187 -10.71 5.42 20.44
N HIS A 188 -10.69 4.11 20.69
CA HIS A 188 -9.97 3.52 21.82
C HIS A 188 -8.51 3.15 21.48
N LEU A 189 -8.08 3.36 20.23
CA LEU A 189 -6.69 3.21 19.84
C LEU A 189 -5.91 4.47 20.22
N HIS A 190 -4.61 4.32 20.49
CA HIS A 190 -3.77 5.44 20.92
C HIS A 190 -3.74 6.63 19.95
N GLN A 191 -3.90 6.40 18.64
CA GLN A 191 -3.97 7.45 17.63
C GLN A 191 -5.36 8.10 17.49
N GLY A 192 -6.37 7.52 18.13
CA GLY A 192 -7.77 7.95 18.03
C GLY A 192 -8.45 7.68 16.66
N HIS A 193 -7.72 7.26 15.63
CA HIS A 193 -8.26 6.94 14.30
C HIS A 193 -7.31 6.02 13.51
N LEU A 194 -7.86 5.26 12.56
CA LEU A 194 -7.09 4.47 11.59
C LEU A 194 -7.01 5.20 10.25
N SER A 195 -5.87 5.07 9.56
CA SER A 195 -5.73 5.63 8.20
C SER A 195 -6.64 4.91 7.19
N VAL A 196 -6.98 5.59 6.09
CA VAL A 196 -7.76 5.02 4.98
C VAL A 196 -7.08 3.75 4.44
N ASP A 197 -5.76 3.72 4.32
CA ASP A 197 -4.99 2.55 3.90
C ASP A 197 -5.18 1.35 4.83
N THR A 198 -5.18 1.60 6.14
CA THR A 198 -5.35 0.56 7.16
C THR A 198 -6.75 -0.03 7.11
N VAL A 199 -7.78 0.82 7.06
CA VAL A 199 -9.17 0.33 6.99
C VAL A 199 -9.46 -0.34 5.65
N ALA A 200 -8.89 0.14 4.54
CA ALA A 200 -9.01 -0.50 3.24
C ALA A 200 -8.38 -1.90 3.24
N MET A 201 -7.15 -2.03 3.76
CA MET A 201 -6.48 -3.33 3.90
C MET A 201 -7.25 -4.29 4.82
N ALA A 202 -7.80 -3.80 5.93
CA ALA A 202 -8.66 -4.60 6.81
C ALA A 202 -9.92 -5.07 6.09
N GLY A 203 -10.56 -4.20 5.30
CA GLY A 203 -11.74 -4.53 4.51
C GLY A 203 -11.45 -5.55 3.42
N LEU A 204 -10.30 -5.47 2.75
CA LEU A 204 -9.87 -6.50 1.77
C LEU A 204 -9.69 -7.87 2.46
N ALA A 205 -9.07 -7.89 3.63
CA ALA A 205 -8.92 -9.11 4.44
C ALA A 205 -10.27 -9.71 4.84
N PHE A 206 -11.19 -8.88 5.35
CA PHE A 206 -12.54 -9.31 5.73
C PHE A 206 -13.35 -9.81 4.54
N THR A 207 -13.30 -9.11 3.41
CA THR A 207 -13.95 -9.53 2.16
C THR A 207 -13.45 -10.91 1.73
N CYS A 208 -12.14 -11.17 1.82
CA CYS A 208 -11.59 -12.49 1.54
C CYS A 208 -12.12 -13.57 2.51
N LEU A 209 -12.11 -13.29 3.82
CA LEU A 209 -12.57 -14.24 4.85
C LEU A 209 -14.06 -14.59 4.71
N GLU A 210 -14.87 -13.59 4.37
CA GLU A 210 -16.31 -13.76 4.09
C GLU A 210 -16.52 -14.62 2.84
N HIS A 211 -15.86 -14.28 1.73
CA HIS A 211 -15.96 -15.01 0.47
C HIS A 211 -15.51 -16.48 0.60
N SER A 212 -14.41 -16.72 1.32
CA SER A 212 -13.84 -18.06 1.50
C SER A 212 -14.43 -18.83 2.69
N ASN A 213 -15.35 -18.21 3.45
CA ASN A 213 -16.00 -18.79 4.64
C ASN A 213 -15.01 -19.41 5.67
N LEU A 214 -13.86 -18.77 5.89
CA LEU A 214 -12.78 -19.33 6.74
C LEU A 214 -13.03 -19.15 8.25
N ASN A 215 -13.87 -18.19 8.64
CA ASN A 215 -14.21 -17.88 10.04
C ASN A 215 -15.73 -17.79 10.25
N PRO A 216 -16.48 -18.89 10.07
CA PRO A 216 -17.95 -18.89 10.07
C PRO A 216 -18.57 -18.37 11.37
N ASN A 217 -17.92 -18.64 12.52
CA ASN A 217 -18.37 -18.15 13.84
C ASN A 217 -18.38 -16.63 13.96
N ARG A 218 -17.61 -15.93 13.11
CA ARG A 218 -17.52 -14.47 13.08
C ARG A 218 -18.19 -13.85 11.86
N LYS A 219 -18.90 -14.63 11.04
CA LYS A 219 -19.47 -14.16 9.77
C LYS A 219 -20.24 -12.85 9.93
N HIS A 220 -21.18 -12.78 10.88
CA HIS A 220 -21.97 -11.58 11.12
C HIS A 220 -21.14 -10.35 11.53
N GLN A 221 -20.07 -10.54 12.32
CA GLN A 221 -19.17 -9.45 12.73
C GLN A 221 -18.33 -8.98 11.54
N ILE A 222 -17.86 -9.92 10.71
CA ILE A 222 -17.10 -9.63 9.50
C ILE A 222 -17.95 -8.83 8.51
N THR A 223 -19.17 -9.28 8.21
CA THR A 223 -20.10 -8.56 7.31
C THR A 223 -20.35 -7.13 7.79
N ARG A 224 -20.65 -6.95 9.08
CA ARG A 224 -20.85 -5.64 9.68
C ARG A 224 -19.60 -4.77 9.63
N ALA A 225 -18.43 -5.34 9.89
CA ALA A 225 -17.16 -4.61 9.82
C ALA A 225 -16.87 -4.12 8.39
N ILE A 226 -17.17 -4.92 7.37
CA ILE A 226 -17.04 -4.52 5.96
C ILE A 226 -17.96 -3.32 5.67
N GLU A 227 -19.23 -3.37 6.10
CA GLU A 227 -20.18 -2.25 5.95
C GLU A 227 -19.67 -0.97 6.61
N ASN A 228 -19.24 -1.06 7.87
CA ASN A 228 -18.68 0.07 8.62
C ASN A 228 -17.43 0.66 7.95
N ILE A 229 -16.53 -0.19 7.43
CA ILE A 229 -15.32 0.26 6.73
C ILE A 229 -15.69 1.06 5.47
N ARG A 230 -16.67 0.58 4.69
CA ARG A 230 -17.13 1.28 3.48
C ARG A 230 -17.63 2.67 3.82
N GLU A 231 -18.49 2.78 4.82
CA GLU A 231 -18.99 4.09 5.28
C GLU A 231 -17.86 5.02 5.74
N LYS A 232 -16.88 4.49 6.48
CA LYS A 232 -15.71 5.27 6.93
C LYS A 232 -14.89 5.79 5.76
N ILE A 233 -14.61 4.95 4.77
CA ILE A 233 -13.86 5.35 3.57
C ILE A 233 -14.64 6.42 2.80
N LEU A 234 -15.94 6.24 2.60
CA LEU A 234 -16.77 7.24 1.91
C LEU A 234 -16.81 8.58 2.66
N LYS A 235 -16.91 8.56 4.00
CA LYS A 235 -16.85 9.77 4.85
C LYS A 235 -15.49 10.46 4.80
N ALA A 236 -14.42 9.72 4.49
CA ALA A 236 -13.08 10.26 4.31
C ALA A 236 -12.83 10.83 2.90
N GLN A 237 -13.85 10.89 2.02
CA GLN A 237 -13.69 11.52 0.71
C GLN A 237 -13.45 13.02 0.84
N THR A 238 -12.35 13.51 0.28
CA THR A 238 -12.00 14.93 0.28
C THR A 238 -12.85 15.71 -0.74
N PRO A 239 -12.90 17.05 -0.64
CA PRO A 239 -13.60 17.88 -1.63
C PRO A 239 -13.10 17.68 -3.08
N GLU A 240 -11.81 17.36 -3.24
CA GLU A 240 -11.20 17.05 -4.55
C GLU A 240 -11.67 15.69 -5.08
N GLY A 241 -12.12 14.78 -4.20
CA GLY A 241 -12.64 13.47 -4.54
C GLY A 241 -11.78 12.30 -4.08
N TYR A 242 -10.60 12.54 -3.49
CA TYR A 242 -9.73 11.46 -2.98
C TYR A 242 -10.32 10.80 -1.74
N PHE A 243 -10.08 9.50 -1.52
CA PHE A 243 -10.37 8.87 -0.24
C PHE A 243 -9.17 9.04 0.69
N GLY A 244 -9.27 9.93 1.68
CA GLY A 244 -8.17 10.35 2.54
C GLY A 244 -7.19 11.26 1.80
N ASN A 245 -6.36 10.69 0.93
CA ASN A 245 -5.46 11.42 0.04
C ASN A 245 -5.25 10.67 -1.28
N VAL A 246 -4.50 11.27 -2.20
CA VAL A 246 -4.22 10.70 -3.53
C VAL A 246 -3.60 9.30 -3.49
N TYR A 247 -2.75 9.00 -2.51
CA TYR A 247 -2.03 7.74 -2.37
C TYR A 247 -2.79 6.66 -1.60
N SER A 248 -3.74 7.04 -0.74
CA SER A 248 -4.66 6.10 -0.08
C SER A 248 -5.83 5.67 -0.99
N THR A 249 -6.15 6.50 -1.99
CA THR A 249 -7.27 6.28 -2.92
C THR A 249 -7.20 4.96 -3.69
N PRO A 250 -6.04 4.49 -4.20
CA PRO A 250 -5.94 3.18 -4.87
C PRO A 250 -6.44 2.01 -4.02
N LEU A 251 -5.97 1.87 -2.77
CA LEU A 251 -6.40 0.77 -1.89
C LEU A 251 -7.88 0.89 -1.50
N ALA A 252 -8.36 2.11 -1.25
CA ALA A 252 -9.77 2.37 -1.01
C ALA A 252 -10.64 1.89 -2.18
N LEU A 253 -10.26 2.23 -3.41
CA LEU A 253 -10.95 1.80 -4.62
C LEU A 253 -10.90 0.27 -4.80
N GLN A 254 -9.77 -0.38 -4.55
CA GLN A 254 -9.68 -1.85 -4.60
C GLN A 254 -10.73 -2.53 -3.70
N LEU A 255 -11.01 -1.97 -2.52
CA LEU A 255 -12.06 -2.47 -1.63
C LEU A 255 -13.46 -2.13 -2.12
N LEU A 256 -13.70 -0.86 -2.50
CA LEU A 256 -15.03 -0.38 -2.90
C LEU A 256 -15.52 -1.06 -4.19
N MET A 257 -14.64 -1.44 -5.10
CA MET A 257 -14.97 -2.19 -6.33
C MET A 257 -15.46 -3.62 -6.05
N LYS A 258 -15.16 -4.18 -4.87
CA LYS A 258 -15.62 -5.51 -4.43
C LYS A 258 -16.83 -5.44 -3.51
N SER A 259 -17.47 -4.27 -3.48
CA SER A 259 -18.58 -3.98 -2.61
C SER A 259 -19.84 -3.75 -3.42
N SER A 260 -20.96 -4.29 -2.95
CA SER A 260 -22.29 -3.88 -3.38
C SER A 260 -22.92 -3.10 -2.23
N MET A 261 -23.24 -1.84 -2.44
CA MET A 261 -24.00 -1.04 -1.47
C MET A 261 -25.30 -0.54 -2.11
N PRO A 262 -26.45 -0.66 -1.41
CA PRO A 262 -27.68 -0.02 -1.86
C PRO A 262 -27.56 1.49 -1.71
N GLY A 263 -27.70 2.24 -2.81
CA GLY A 263 -27.76 3.71 -2.80
C GLY A 263 -26.83 4.40 -3.79
N VAL A 264 -27.23 5.57 -4.28
CA VAL A 264 -26.59 6.38 -5.35
C VAL A 264 -25.25 7.01 -4.94
N GLU A 265 -24.88 6.90 -3.66
CA GLU A 265 -23.69 7.56 -3.11
C GLU A 265 -22.39 6.85 -3.52
N LEU A 266 -22.39 5.52 -3.66
CA LEU A 266 -21.17 4.75 -3.92
C LEU A 266 -20.62 4.99 -5.34
N GLY A 267 -21.45 4.88 -6.37
CA GLY A 267 -21.00 5.09 -7.76
C GLY A 267 -20.57 6.53 -7.98
N THR A 268 -21.34 7.49 -7.45
CA THR A 268 -20.98 8.92 -7.49
C THR A 268 -19.64 9.20 -6.81
N ALA A 269 -19.40 8.64 -5.62
CA ALA A 269 -18.13 8.79 -4.91
C ALA A 269 -16.96 8.19 -5.70
N CYS A 270 -17.13 6.99 -6.26
CA CYS A 270 -16.09 6.36 -7.08
C CYS A 270 -15.79 7.13 -8.38
N LEU A 271 -16.80 7.71 -9.03
CA LEU A 271 -16.60 8.57 -10.20
C LEU A 271 -15.80 9.83 -9.87
N LYS A 272 -16.07 10.47 -8.73
CA LYS A 272 -15.27 11.61 -8.24
C LYS A 272 -13.82 11.21 -7.95
N ALA A 273 -13.64 10.10 -7.22
CA ALA A 273 -12.31 9.58 -6.90
C ALA A 273 -11.50 9.25 -8.16
N ARG A 274 -12.14 8.64 -9.17
CA ARG A 274 -11.53 8.39 -10.48
C ARG A 274 -11.09 9.68 -11.16
N ALA A 275 -11.95 10.68 -11.23
CA ALA A 275 -11.62 11.96 -11.86
C ALA A 275 -10.41 12.63 -11.19
N ALA A 276 -10.39 12.66 -9.86
CA ALA A 276 -9.29 13.19 -9.06
C ALA A 276 -7.98 12.42 -9.29
N LEU A 277 -8.06 11.09 -9.31
CA LEU A 277 -6.92 10.19 -9.53
C LEU A 277 -6.33 10.36 -10.93
N LEU A 278 -7.18 10.47 -11.96
CA LEU A 278 -6.73 10.67 -13.35
C LEU A 278 -6.01 12.00 -13.53
N ALA A 279 -6.54 13.08 -12.93
CA ALA A 279 -5.86 14.38 -12.92
C ALA A 279 -4.47 14.25 -12.28
N SER A 280 -4.36 13.60 -11.12
CA SER A 280 -3.07 13.39 -10.45
C SER A 280 -2.09 12.51 -11.24
N VAL A 281 -2.57 11.50 -11.96
CA VAL A 281 -1.70 10.70 -12.83
C VAL A 281 -1.17 11.53 -14.00
N GLN A 282 -2.02 12.37 -14.60
CA GLN A 282 -1.60 13.30 -15.66
C GLN A 282 -0.57 14.33 -15.17
N ASP A 283 -0.74 14.81 -13.94
CA ASP A 283 0.19 15.73 -13.27
C ASP A 283 1.46 15.04 -12.75
N GLY A 284 1.57 13.71 -12.91
CA GLY A 284 2.78 12.97 -12.54
C GLY A 284 2.92 12.66 -11.05
N ALA A 285 1.84 12.64 -10.27
CA ALA A 285 1.89 12.35 -8.83
C ALA A 285 2.38 10.92 -8.49
N PHE A 286 2.20 9.97 -9.41
CA PHE A 286 2.52 8.55 -9.21
C PHE A 286 3.91 8.20 -9.74
N GLN A 287 4.95 8.57 -8.99
CA GLN A 287 6.35 8.21 -9.31
C GLN A 287 6.82 6.95 -8.57
N ASN A 288 6.36 6.76 -7.34
CA ASN A 288 6.77 5.66 -6.48
C ASN A 288 6.28 4.30 -7.01
N ALA A 289 7.17 3.32 -7.13
CA ALA A 289 6.86 2.02 -7.71
C ALA A 289 5.79 1.23 -6.94
N LEU A 290 5.78 1.32 -5.60
CA LEU A 290 4.74 0.69 -4.77
C LEU A 290 3.37 1.35 -4.97
N MET A 291 3.33 2.68 -5.08
CA MET A 291 2.07 3.39 -5.33
C MET A 291 1.51 3.05 -6.72
N ILE A 292 2.37 2.93 -7.72
CA ILE A 292 1.97 2.47 -9.06
C ILE A 292 1.45 1.03 -8.98
N SER A 293 2.11 0.13 -8.25
CA SER A 293 1.69 -1.27 -8.14
C SER A 293 0.36 -1.46 -7.40
N GLN A 294 -0.03 -0.52 -6.53
CA GLN A 294 -1.35 -0.48 -5.89
C GLN A 294 -2.42 0.14 -6.80
N LEU A 295 -2.04 1.06 -7.69
CA LEU A 295 -2.93 1.72 -8.64
C LEU A 295 -3.27 0.86 -9.85
N LEU A 296 -2.28 0.17 -10.44
CA LEU A 296 -2.49 -0.61 -11.67
C LEU A 296 -3.63 -1.65 -11.61
N PRO A 297 -3.85 -2.39 -10.50
CA PRO A 297 -5.02 -3.25 -10.37
C PRO A 297 -6.35 -2.50 -10.53
N VAL A 298 -6.48 -1.32 -9.90
CA VAL A 298 -7.69 -0.49 -9.95
C VAL A 298 -8.00 -0.07 -11.39
N LEU A 299 -6.97 0.33 -12.14
CA LEU A 299 -7.10 0.74 -13.55
C LEU A 299 -7.53 -0.41 -14.47
N ASN A 300 -7.40 -1.66 -14.02
CA ASN A 300 -7.83 -2.86 -14.73
C ASN A 300 -9.09 -3.50 -14.13
N GLY A 301 -9.81 -2.82 -13.23
CA GLY A 301 -11.01 -3.41 -12.62
C GLY A 301 -10.71 -4.50 -11.57
N LYS A 302 -9.47 -4.59 -11.08
CA LYS A 302 -8.98 -5.65 -10.19
C LYS A 302 -8.59 -5.12 -8.80
N SER A 303 -8.49 -6.06 -7.86
CA SER A 303 -8.15 -5.86 -6.46
C SER A 303 -7.34 -7.06 -5.95
N TYR A 304 -6.78 -6.95 -4.74
CA TYR A 304 -6.16 -8.11 -4.09
C TYR A 304 -7.14 -9.25 -3.75
N VAL A 305 -8.46 -9.01 -3.71
CA VAL A 305 -9.47 -10.07 -3.53
C VAL A 305 -9.57 -10.97 -4.77
N ASP A 306 -9.22 -10.47 -5.96
CA ASP A 306 -9.18 -11.27 -7.19
C ASP A 306 -8.10 -12.37 -7.12
N LEU A 307 -7.18 -12.31 -6.14
CA LEU A 307 -6.16 -13.35 -5.91
C LEU A 307 -6.71 -14.60 -5.21
N ILE A 308 -7.99 -14.61 -4.79
CA ILE A 308 -8.66 -15.84 -4.34
C ILE A 308 -8.71 -16.86 -5.48
N SER A 309 -9.14 -16.41 -6.67
CA SER A 309 -9.25 -17.20 -7.90
C SER A 309 -8.74 -16.39 -9.10
N PRO A 310 -7.41 -16.23 -9.22
CA PRO A 310 -6.78 -15.39 -10.24
C PRO A 310 -6.89 -16.03 -11.62
N ASP A 311 -6.98 -15.18 -12.65
CA ASP A 311 -6.96 -15.57 -14.06
C ASP A 311 -5.58 -15.26 -14.64
N CYS A 312 -4.74 -16.30 -14.78
CA CYS A 312 -3.38 -16.17 -15.30
C CYS A 312 -3.28 -16.24 -16.83
N GLU A 313 -4.37 -16.62 -17.51
CA GLU A 313 -4.44 -16.76 -18.97
C GLU A 313 -5.00 -15.49 -19.64
N ALA A 314 -5.56 -14.57 -18.86
CA ALA A 314 -6.04 -13.28 -19.34
C ALA A 314 -4.93 -12.53 -20.13
N PRO A 315 -5.20 -12.11 -21.37
CA PRO A 315 -4.20 -11.42 -22.19
C PRO A 315 -3.88 -10.05 -21.62
N ARG A 316 -2.59 -9.68 -21.66
CA ARG A 316 -2.04 -8.39 -21.21
C ARG A 316 -1.14 -7.79 -22.29
N VAL A 317 -1.11 -6.47 -22.38
CA VAL A 317 -0.33 -5.73 -23.38
C VAL A 317 1.16 -5.72 -22.99
N MET A 318 2.04 -6.05 -23.93
CA MET A 318 3.49 -6.03 -23.70
C MET A 318 3.98 -4.60 -23.49
N LEU A 319 4.75 -4.38 -22.42
CA LEU A 319 5.40 -3.10 -22.16
C LEU A 319 6.68 -2.96 -22.99
N GLU A 320 6.80 -1.82 -23.66
CA GLU A 320 8.05 -1.42 -24.32
C GLU A 320 8.84 -0.42 -23.46
N PRO A 321 10.18 -0.51 -23.46
CA PRO A 321 11.03 0.44 -22.75
C PRO A 321 10.85 1.88 -23.27
N VAL A 322 10.90 2.85 -22.36
CA VAL A 322 10.94 4.26 -22.75
C VAL A 322 12.38 4.65 -23.09
N VAL A 323 12.57 5.28 -24.25
CA VAL A 323 13.82 5.96 -24.58
C VAL A 323 13.80 7.33 -23.91
N GLU A 324 14.68 7.54 -22.93
CA GLU A 324 14.79 8.83 -22.25
C GLU A 324 15.23 9.92 -23.23
N THR A 325 14.54 11.07 -23.19
CA THR A 325 14.96 12.28 -23.89
C THR A 325 15.83 13.12 -22.95
N PRO A 326 16.92 13.73 -23.44
CA PRO A 326 17.80 14.53 -22.59
C PRO A 326 17.01 15.65 -21.92
N SER A 327 17.21 15.81 -20.60
CA SER A 327 16.63 16.90 -19.85
C SER A 327 17.31 18.23 -20.21
N PRO A 328 16.56 19.34 -20.32
CA PRO A 328 17.11 20.67 -20.53
C PRO A 328 17.97 21.08 -19.32
N PRO A 329 18.86 22.08 -19.47
CA PRO A 329 19.65 22.60 -18.37
C PRO A 329 18.75 23.02 -17.21
N GLN A 330 19.04 22.47 -16.03
CA GLN A 330 18.25 22.69 -14.82
C GLN A 330 18.72 23.96 -14.11
N GLU A 331 17.77 24.85 -13.79
CA GLU A 331 18.01 26.00 -12.92
C GLU A 331 18.45 25.54 -11.52
N VAL A 332 19.15 26.38 -10.77
CA VAL A 332 19.54 26.07 -9.38
C VAL A 332 18.50 26.64 -8.44
N ILE A 333 17.95 25.80 -7.56
CA ILE A 333 16.99 26.18 -6.53
C ILE A 333 17.66 26.16 -5.14
N ARG A 334 17.09 26.93 -4.20
CA ARG A 334 17.49 26.97 -2.79
C ARG A 334 16.37 26.41 -1.92
N VAL A 335 16.72 25.41 -1.13
CA VAL A 335 15.81 24.75 -0.18
C VAL A 335 16.37 24.93 1.23
N VAL A 336 15.54 25.36 2.18
CA VAL A 336 15.94 25.47 3.59
C VAL A 336 15.65 24.16 4.29
N LEU A 337 16.68 23.49 4.79
CA LEU A 337 16.55 22.27 5.59
C LEU A 337 16.59 22.63 7.08
N LYS A 338 15.57 22.21 7.82
CA LYS A 338 15.41 22.47 9.26
C LYS A 338 15.23 21.17 10.04
N VAL A 339 15.95 21.04 11.15
CA VAL A 339 15.77 19.95 12.14
C VAL A 339 15.65 20.61 13.51
N PRO A 340 14.42 20.82 14.03
CA PRO A 340 14.22 21.51 15.30
C PRO A 340 14.44 20.60 16.52
N SER A 341 14.31 19.28 16.34
CA SER A 341 14.38 18.28 17.42
C SER A 341 15.79 17.98 17.94
N VAL A 342 16.82 18.71 17.46
CA VAL A 342 18.22 18.54 17.84
C VAL A 342 18.74 19.80 18.54
N SER A 343 19.76 19.66 19.40
CA SER A 343 20.34 20.78 20.16
C SER A 343 21.83 20.93 19.85
N PRO A 344 22.28 22.08 19.28
CA PRO A 344 21.47 23.19 18.79
C PRO A 344 20.63 22.81 17.55
N PRO A 345 19.50 23.49 17.28
CA PRO A 345 18.69 23.25 16.08
C PRO A 345 19.51 23.41 14.80
N TYR A 346 19.34 22.48 13.86
CA TYR A 346 20.00 22.55 12.55
C TYR A 346 19.12 23.34 11.58
N ILE A 347 19.68 24.38 10.95
CA ILE A 347 19.03 25.15 9.89
C ILE A 347 20.09 25.52 8.86
N ASN A 348 19.93 25.09 7.61
CA ASN A 348 20.83 25.47 6.53
C ASN A 348 20.10 25.61 5.19
N SER A 349 20.56 26.55 4.36
CA SER A 349 20.11 26.69 2.98
C SER A 349 20.97 25.82 2.05
N ILE A 350 20.34 24.91 1.33
CA ILE A 350 20.99 23.96 0.43
C ILE A 350 20.63 24.34 -1.01
N SER A 351 21.66 24.48 -1.87
CA SER A 351 21.47 24.75 -3.30
C SER A 351 21.63 23.46 -4.11
N VAL A 352 20.61 23.12 -4.91
CA VAL A 352 20.55 21.92 -5.76
C VAL A 352 19.92 22.26 -7.12
N PRO A 353 20.15 21.46 -8.18
CA PRO A 353 19.41 21.60 -9.43
C PRO A 353 17.90 21.43 -9.23
N ALA A 354 17.10 22.17 -10.00
CA ALA A 354 15.67 22.01 -10.07
C ALA A 354 15.32 20.58 -10.53
N GLY A 355 14.40 19.93 -9.81
CA GLY A 355 14.06 18.53 -10.06
C GLY A 355 14.79 17.53 -9.14
N SER A 356 15.78 17.97 -8.35
CA SER A 356 16.40 17.14 -7.32
C SER A 356 15.39 16.66 -6.27
N SER A 357 15.53 15.41 -5.85
CA SER A 357 14.73 14.85 -4.75
C SER A 357 15.12 15.46 -3.40
N LEU A 358 14.27 15.30 -2.39
CA LEU A 358 14.63 15.65 -1.02
C LEU A 358 15.84 14.84 -0.54
N GLU A 359 15.98 13.59 -0.96
CA GLU A 359 17.16 12.78 -0.67
C GLU A 359 18.44 13.40 -1.25
N ASP A 360 18.39 13.98 -2.46
CA ASP A 360 19.53 14.71 -3.04
C ASP A 360 19.89 15.95 -2.20
N VAL A 361 18.89 16.65 -1.65
CA VAL A 361 19.09 17.75 -0.70
C VAL A 361 19.78 17.24 0.57
N LEU A 362 19.34 16.11 1.14
CA LEU A 362 19.97 15.49 2.32
C LEU A 362 21.42 15.05 2.04
N LYS A 363 21.67 14.39 0.89
CA LYS A 363 23.01 14.01 0.42
C LYS A 363 23.92 15.23 0.25
N LYS A 364 23.40 16.32 -0.31
CA LYS A 364 24.14 17.58 -0.47
C LYS A 364 24.45 18.22 0.88
N ALA A 365 23.49 18.26 1.80
CA ALA A 365 23.69 18.76 3.16
C ALA A 365 24.77 17.97 3.90
N GLN A 366 24.77 16.63 3.78
CA GLN A 366 25.79 15.78 4.39
C GLN A 366 27.19 16.04 3.83
N LYS A 367 27.32 16.28 2.51
CA LYS A 367 28.59 16.65 1.86
C LYS A 367 29.15 17.99 2.32
N LEU A 368 28.28 18.96 2.67
CA LEU A 368 28.68 20.27 3.18
C LEU A 368 29.22 20.23 4.63
N ARG A 369 29.24 19.04 5.26
CA ARG A 369 29.57 18.78 6.68
C ARG A 369 28.55 19.42 7.63
N GLY A 370 28.40 18.81 8.81
CA GLY A 370 27.47 19.28 9.84
C GLY A 370 26.03 18.76 9.70
N PHE A 371 25.76 17.88 8.74
CA PHE A 371 24.50 17.13 8.64
C PHE A 371 24.78 15.63 8.47
N MET A 372 23.99 14.78 9.12
CA MET A 372 24.03 13.33 8.95
C MET A 372 22.61 12.78 8.99
N TYR A 373 22.34 11.76 8.20
CA TYR A 373 21.09 11.03 8.23
C TYR A 373 21.33 9.56 7.90
N GLY A 374 20.41 8.69 8.34
CA GLY A 374 20.40 7.27 8.05
C GLY A 374 19.06 6.84 7.48
N THR A 375 19.11 5.87 6.59
CA THR A 375 17.92 5.31 5.94
C THR A 375 17.92 3.80 6.00
N GLN A 376 16.73 3.21 5.94
CA GLN A 376 16.53 1.78 5.72
C GLN A 376 15.79 1.58 4.39
N ASN A 377 16.24 0.59 3.60
CA ASN A 377 15.54 0.23 2.36
C ASN A 377 14.20 -0.44 2.69
N THR A 378 13.13 0.04 2.05
CA THR A 378 11.78 -0.53 2.16
C THR A 378 11.18 -0.75 0.79
N LEU A 379 10.04 -1.45 0.71
CA LEU A 379 9.30 -1.58 -0.55
C LEU A 379 8.82 -0.24 -1.12
N SER A 380 8.76 0.81 -0.30
CA SER A 380 8.40 2.16 -0.70
C SER A 380 9.61 3.03 -1.04
N GLY A 381 10.83 2.50 -1.00
CA GLY A 381 12.07 3.27 -1.13
C GLY A 381 12.78 3.53 0.20
N PRO A 382 13.76 4.45 0.24
CA PRO A 382 14.55 4.73 1.44
C PRO A 382 13.71 5.42 2.52
N PHE A 383 13.52 4.73 3.64
CA PHE A 383 12.80 5.23 4.82
C PHE A 383 13.78 5.89 5.79
N LEU A 384 13.52 7.13 6.19
CA LEU A 384 14.39 7.91 7.07
C LEU A 384 14.31 7.40 8.52
N THR A 385 15.40 6.84 9.03
CA THR A 385 15.46 6.22 10.38
C THR A 385 16.23 7.07 11.39
N SER A 386 17.22 7.83 10.95
CA SER A 386 17.99 8.71 11.83
C SER A 386 18.32 10.05 11.18
N VAL A 387 18.36 11.10 11.99
CA VAL A 387 18.78 12.45 11.59
C VAL A 387 19.66 13.02 12.69
N MET A 388 20.81 13.59 12.32
CA MET A 388 21.80 14.18 13.23
C MET A 388 22.21 13.24 14.38
N GLY A 389 22.33 11.94 14.09
CA GLY A 389 22.70 10.91 15.07
C GLY A 389 21.58 10.47 16.02
N LYS A 390 20.37 11.06 15.93
CA LYS A 390 19.19 10.60 16.66
C LYS A 390 18.41 9.61 15.80
N GLU A 391 18.43 8.35 16.21
CA GLU A 391 17.58 7.29 15.65
C GLU A 391 16.17 7.38 16.25
N ALA A 392 15.17 7.09 15.43
CA ALA A 392 13.78 7.00 15.89
C ALA A 392 13.60 5.74 16.77
N GLY A 393 13.09 5.92 17.98
CA GLY A 393 12.77 4.82 18.90
C GLY A 393 11.45 4.10 18.58
N GLU A 394 11.01 3.26 19.51
CA GLU A 394 9.69 2.62 19.41
C GLU A 394 8.59 3.69 19.36
N ARG A 395 7.69 3.58 18.37
CA ARG A 395 6.60 4.55 18.11
C ARG A 395 7.06 5.97 17.79
N GLU A 396 8.34 6.16 17.49
CA GLU A 396 8.84 7.40 16.92
C GLU A 396 9.08 7.23 15.41
N PHE A 397 9.00 8.32 14.67
CA PHE A 397 9.42 8.38 13.27
C PHE A 397 9.83 9.79 12.90
N TRP A 398 10.67 9.90 11.87
CA TRP A 398 11.05 11.19 11.30
C TRP A 398 9.98 11.66 10.31
N GLN A 399 9.10 12.53 10.77
CA GLN A 399 8.09 13.17 9.94
C GLN A 399 8.74 14.22 9.03
N LEU A 400 8.35 14.18 7.75
CA LEU A 400 8.76 15.15 6.74
C LEU A 400 7.66 16.20 6.60
N LEU A 401 7.99 17.48 6.77
CA LEU A 401 7.02 18.57 6.62
C LEU A 401 7.53 19.63 5.65
N ARG A 402 6.61 20.20 4.88
CA ARG A 402 6.79 21.53 4.29
C ARG A 402 6.31 22.57 5.32
N ALA A 403 7.14 23.56 5.61
CA ALA A 403 6.78 24.62 6.53
C ALA A 403 5.50 25.37 6.06
N PRO A 404 4.66 25.88 6.98
CA PRO A 404 4.85 25.86 8.43
C PRO A 404 4.61 24.48 9.08
N ASP A 405 3.56 23.75 8.69
CA ASP A 405 3.18 22.48 9.35
C ASP A 405 2.42 21.52 8.41
N THR A 406 2.79 21.44 7.13
CA THR A 406 2.13 20.53 6.17
C THR A 406 2.94 19.23 6.00
N PRO A 407 2.46 18.07 6.49
CA PRO A 407 3.13 16.80 6.26
C PRO A 407 3.26 16.51 4.77
N LEU A 408 4.43 16.03 4.34
CA LEU A 408 4.61 15.59 2.96
C LEU A 408 3.84 14.30 2.73
N LEU A 409 3.31 14.15 1.51
CA LEU A 409 2.62 12.93 1.07
C LEU A 409 3.56 11.93 0.37
N GLN A 410 4.85 12.27 0.25
CA GLN A 410 5.88 11.50 -0.45
C GLN A 410 7.12 11.34 0.43
N GLY A 411 7.89 10.27 0.18
CA GLY A 411 9.16 10.02 0.83
C GLY A 411 10.29 10.92 0.33
N ILE A 412 11.48 10.75 0.91
CA ILE A 412 12.65 11.56 0.56
C ILE A 412 13.10 11.35 -0.90
N ALA A 413 12.92 10.16 -1.46
CA ALA A 413 13.37 9.84 -2.82
C ALA A 413 12.43 10.40 -3.91
N GLU A 414 11.14 10.59 -3.60
CA GLU A 414 10.14 11.03 -4.58
C GLU A 414 9.72 12.49 -4.43
N TYR A 415 9.79 13.06 -3.23
CA TYR A 415 9.43 14.45 -3.07
C TYR A 415 10.46 15.36 -3.72
N THR A 416 10.02 16.24 -4.63
CA THR A 416 10.86 17.23 -5.30
C THR A 416 10.54 18.62 -4.73
N PRO A 417 11.41 19.20 -3.89
CA PRO A 417 11.17 20.53 -3.34
C PRO A 417 11.18 21.62 -4.42
N LYS A 418 10.45 22.72 -4.17
CA LYS A 418 10.47 23.92 -5.02
C LYS A 418 11.42 24.98 -4.47
N ASP A 419 11.80 25.94 -5.32
CA ASP A 419 12.65 27.05 -4.89
C ASP A 419 12.02 27.84 -3.73
N GLY A 420 12.83 28.13 -2.72
CA GLY A 420 12.43 28.82 -1.50
C GLY A 420 11.66 27.96 -0.49
N GLU A 421 11.36 26.68 -0.77
CA GLU A 421 10.69 25.82 0.19
C GLU A 421 11.55 25.59 1.45
N THR A 422 10.89 25.52 2.60
CA THR A 422 11.49 25.08 3.85
C THR A 422 10.97 23.69 4.18
N ILE A 423 11.88 22.73 4.29
CA ILE A 423 11.60 21.35 4.65
C ILE A 423 12.07 21.10 6.08
N GLU A 424 11.16 20.63 6.91
CA GLU A 424 11.39 20.30 8.31
C GLU A 424 11.41 18.78 8.51
N LEU A 425 12.47 18.28 9.17
CA LEU A 425 12.55 16.91 9.66
C LEU A 425 12.26 16.93 11.16
N ARG A 426 11.07 16.46 11.55
CA ARG A 426 10.58 16.50 12.92
C ARG A 426 10.47 15.08 13.47
N LEU A 427 11.09 14.82 14.62
CA LEU A 427 10.87 13.56 15.33
C LEU A 427 9.48 13.61 15.97
N ALA A 428 8.59 12.70 15.56
CA ALA A 428 7.21 12.64 16.01
C ALA A 428 6.90 11.26 16.62
N THR A 429 5.98 11.23 17.58
CA THR A 429 5.43 10.01 18.19
C THR A 429 4.04 9.73 17.66
N TRP A 430 3.68 8.45 17.53
CA TRP A 430 2.39 8.06 16.95
C TRP A 430 1.66 6.95 17.71
#